data_AF-A0A3A9VEJ2-F1
#
_entry.id   AF-A0A3A9VEJ2-F1
#
_cell.length_a   1.000
_cell.length_b   1.000
_cell.length_c   1.000
_cell.angle_alpha   90.00
_cell.angle_beta   90.00
_cell.angle_gamma   90.00
#
_symmetry.space_group_name_H-M   'P 1'
#
loop_
_entity.id
_entity.type
_entity.pdbx_description
1 polymer ?
#
loop_
_entity_poly.entity_id
_entity_poly.type
_entity_poly.pdbx_seq_one_letter_code
_entity_poly.pdbx_strand_id
1 'polypeptide(L)'
;MKHIFIIALILLAVSCQDDNNILDDELDRGGLIEFAEIPDFSPFNILDFANVSFTANVVDPNNNATSYDLTLIYNDVEVDNFLTVTSFPNSFTILGQDILDALGISSSDLAADDSFRFVATVTTTNGIFIGLPVDFNPDTNEQEGGSIAPNVFSSSPKNALDFRFTLFFPPPKKLRGTSFEEPFAAADPSEDYIRTADNDVEGELLNNPGQRHVMHTAVGTGLDDEIGFRSEFFSNGNGGFSNEEIGVTQKTEDVGGYIDGIQGFQLEDVDGLFRLTFDTVNVDPVTNPQTGVQIQYFLRSTSWEDDDTLRIYAMIERAGAATETIELLNLSGSGLNDVEGLWRVADSGFLDNITAYTLIIDAEIDSGNEEIYFDSMLVYVPEN
;
A
#
# COMPACT_ATOMS: atom_id res chain seq x y z
N MET A 1 67.46 -19.02 -54.25
CA MET A 1 66.06 -19.05 -54.75
C MET A 1 65.43 -20.38 -54.37
N LYS A 2 65.14 -20.55 -53.08
CA LYS A 2 64.40 -21.63 -52.43
C LYS A 2 63.78 -20.94 -51.20
N HIS A 3 62.61 -21.37 -50.75
CA HIS A 3 61.83 -20.81 -49.61
C HIS A 3 60.76 -19.75 -49.90
N ILE A 4 59.93 -19.89 -50.96
CA ILE A 4 58.62 -19.19 -51.03
C ILE A 4 57.55 -20.12 -51.65
N PHE A 5 57.44 -21.38 -51.20
CA PHE A 5 56.39 -22.29 -51.73
C PHE A 5 55.80 -23.27 -50.71
N ILE A 6 56.06 -23.09 -49.41
CA ILE A 6 55.53 -23.99 -48.36
C ILE A 6 54.50 -23.31 -47.45
N ILE A 7 54.41 -21.98 -47.44
CA ILE A 7 53.47 -21.24 -46.58
C ILE A 7 52.06 -21.16 -47.21
N ALA A 8 51.94 -21.27 -48.54
CA ALA A 8 50.65 -21.21 -49.23
C ALA A 8 49.83 -22.52 -49.17
N LEU A 9 50.44 -23.65 -48.75
CA LEU A 9 49.75 -24.95 -48.69
C LEU A 9 49.23 -25.29 -47.28
N ILE A 10 49.66 -24.57 -46.25
CA ILE A 10 49.19 -24.77 -44.86
C ILE A 10 48.00 -23.84 -44.54
N LEU A 11 47.79 -22.77 -45.32
CA LEU A 11 46.64 -21.86 -45.21
C LEU A 11 45.36 -22.35 -45.92
N LEU A 12 45.41 -23.48 -46.62
CA LEU A 12 44.27 -24.05 -47.38
C LEU A 12 43.72 -25.35 -46.77
N ALA A 13 44.21 -25.79 -45.61
CA ALA A 13 43.77 -27.01 -44.93
C ALA A 13 42.96 -26.76 -43.65
N VAL A 14 42.61 -25.50 -43.35
CA VAL A 14 41.77 -25.13 -42.19
C VAL A 14 40.55 -24.32 -42.66
N SER A 15 39.90 -24.76 -43.75
CA SER A 15 38.59 -24.20 -44.16
C SER A 15 37.65 -25.32 -44.57
N CYS A 16 37.20 -26.09 -43.59
CA CYS A 16 35.94 -26.83 -43.55
C CYS A 16 35.94 -27.60 -42.22
N GLN A 17 35.76 -26.87 -41.12
CA GLN A 17 35.10 -27.44 -39.96
C GLN A 17 33.86 -26.59 -39.79
N ASP A 18 32.69 -27.22 -39.92
CA ASP A 18 31.39 -26.61 -39.63
C ASP A 18 31.45 -25.89 -38.29
N ASP A 19 30.81 -24.73 -38.26
CA ASP A 19 30.71 -23.78 -37.17
C ASP A 19 30.16 -24.41 -35.87
N ASN A 20 30.98 -25.16 -35.13
CA ASN A 20 30.73 -25.44 -33.72
C ASN A 20 31.53 -24.43 -32.90
N ASN A 21 31.02 -23.20 -32.85
CA ASN A 21 31.50 -22.23 -31.87
C ASN A 21 30.93 -22.65 -30.52
N ILE A 22 31.66 -23.52 -29.80
CA ILE A 22 31.32 -24.00 -28.45
C ILE A 22 30.99 -22.84 -27.49
N LEU A 23 31.55 -21.66 -27.74
CA LEU A 23 31.25 -20.45 -26.97
C LEU A 23 29.87 -19.86 -27.28
N ASP A 24 29.34 -19.98 -28.51
CA ASP A 24 27.98 -19.55 -28.84
C ASP A 24 26.93 -20.58 -28.40
N ASP A 25 27.26 -21.88 -28.48
CA ASP A 25 26.33 -22.98 -28.21
C ASP A 25 26.13 -23.26 -26.70
N GLU A 26 27.16 -23.09 -25.86
CA GLU A 26 27.06 -23.35 -24.42
C GLU A 26 26.89 -22.09 -23.56
N LEU A 27 27.37 -20.92 -23.99
CA LEU A 27 27.37 -19.71 -23.13
C LEU A 27 26.26 -18.71 -23.46
N ASP A 28 25.71 -18.69 -24.69
CA ASP A 28 24.79 -17.62 -25.10
C ASP A 28 23.34 -18.06 -25.35
N ARG A 29 23.05 -19.36 -25.63
CA ARG A 29 21.70 -19.74 -26.11
C ARG A 29 21.15 -21.09 -25.63
N GLY A 30 21.93 -21.92 -24.93
CA GLY A 30 21.55 -23.31 -24.62
C GLY A 30 20.17 -23.49 -24.00
N GLY A 31 19.77 -22.67 -23.03
CA GLY A 31 18.48 -22.80 -22.31
C GLY A 31 17.56 -21.59 -22.44
N LEU A 32 17.63 -20.83 -23.54
CA LEU A 32 16.80 -19.62 -23.69
C LEU A 32 15.33 -19.98 -23.93
N ILE A 33 14.45 -19.49 -23.06
CA ILE A 33 13.00 -19.47 -23.26
C ILE A 33 12.53 -18.02 -23.19
N GLU A 34 11.68 -17.63 -24.13
CA GLU A 34 11.11 -16.29 -24.21
C GLU A 34 9.58 -16.34 -24.14
N PHE A 35 8.98 -15.26 -23.66
CA PHE A 35 7.58 -14.98 -23.91
C PHE A 35 7.36 -14.69 -25.39
N ALA A 36 6.27 -15.17 -25.98
CA ALA A 36 5.94 -14.88 -27.38
C ALA A 36 5.72 -13.37 -27.60
N GLU A 37 5.15 -12.71 -26.60
CA GLU A 37 4.87 -11.26 -26.56
C GLU A 37 5.47 -10.67 -25.27
N ILE A 38 5.59 -9.34 -25.20
CA ILE A 38 6.05 -8.70 -23.95
C ILE A 38 4.93 -8.90 -22.92
N PRO A 39 5.18 -9.59 -21.81
CA PRO A 39 4.18 -9.82 -20.77
C PRO A 39 3.83 -8.51 -20.05
N ASP A 40 2.58 -8.42 -19.60
CA ASP A 40 2.14 -7.36 -18.69
C ASP A 40 2.42 -7.79 -17.25
N PHE A 41 3.40 -7.15 -16.61
CA PHE A 41 3.73 -7.33 -15.20
C PHE A 41 3.25 -6.15 -14.34
N SER A 42 2.14 -5.51 -14.74
CA SER A 42 1.48 -4.53 -13.88
C SER A 42 1.25 -5.12 -12.48
N PRO A 43 1.47 -4.35 -11.40
CA PRO A 43 1.30 -4.86 -10.05
C PRO A 43 -0.10 -5.45 -9.82
N PHE A 44 -0.18 -6.52 -9.02
CA PHE A 44 -1.43 -7.17 -8.70
C PHE A 44 -2.05 -6.58 -7.44
N ASN A 45 -3.37 -6.37 -7.47
CA ASN A 45 -4.13 -5.90 -6.34
C ASN A 45 -4.10 -6.97 -5.24
N ILE A 46 -3.52 -6.64 -4.09
CA ILE A 46 -3.40 -7.56 -2.95
C ILE A 46 -4.75 -8.07 -2.44
N LEU A 47 -5.81 -7.25 -2.58
CA LEU A 47 -7.15 -7.55 -2.07
C LEU A 47 -7.90 -8.55 -2.94
N ASP A 48 -7.55 -8.65 -4.22
CA ASP A 48 -8.14 -9.62 -5.16
C ASP A 48 -7.14 -10.71 -5.57
N PHE A 49 -5.97 -10.78 -4.90
CA PHE A 49 -4.85 -11.61 -5.34
C PHE A 49 -5.25 -13.08 -5.54
N ALA A 50 -6.09 -13.65 -4.69
CA ALA A 50 -6.56 -15.03 -4.84
C ALA A 50 -7.25 -15.31 -6.19
N ASN A 51 -7.93 -14.30 -6.77
CA ASN A 51 -8.68 -14.44 -8.01
C ASN A 51 -7.89 -13.98 -9.25
N VAL A 52 -6.68 -13.42 -9.08
CA VAL A 52 -5.88 -12.97 -10.21
C VAL A 52 -5.37 -14.16 -11.03
N SER A 53 -5.23 -13.93 -12.34
CA SER A 53 -4.64 -14.90 -13.25
C SER A 53 -3.66 -14.22 -14.18
N PHE A 54 -2.48 -14.81 -14.32
CA PHE A 54 -1.48 -14.42 -15.31
C PHE A 54 -1.39 -15.51 -16.37
N THR A 55 -1.67 -15.17 -17.63
CA THR A 55 -1.56 -16.11 -18.76
C THR A 55 -0.50 -15.62 -19.72
N ALA A 56 0.45 -16.50 -20.05
CA ALA A 56 1.52 -16.19 -20.98
C ALA A 56 1.76 -17.33 -21.96
N ASN A 57 2.33 -16.97 -23.11
CA ASN A 57 2.80 -17.93 -24.11
C ASN A 57 4.32 -17.94 -24.08
N VAL A 58 4.92 -19.11 -23.98
CA VAL A 58 6.36 -19.30 -24.06
C VAL A 58 6.77 -19.99 -25.34
N VAL A 59 7.91 -19.57 -25.86
CA VAL A 59 8.57 -20.10 -27.05
C VAL A 59 9.99 -20.50 -26.69
N ASP A 60 10.47 -21.56 -27.33
CA ASP A 60 11.87 -21.94 -27.35
C ASP A 60 12.47 -21.49 -28.69
N PRO A 61 13.20 -20.36 -28.75
CA PRO A 61 13.77 -19.87 -30.00
C PRO A 61 14.85 -20.79 -30.59
N ASN A 62 15.47 -21.64 -29.77
CA ASN A 62 16.58 -22.51 -30.18
C ASN A 62 16.14 -23.95 -30.47
N ASN A 63 14.88 -24.28 -30.14
CA ASN A 63 14.24 -25.56 -30.42
C ASN A 63 15.06 -26.75 -29.91
N ASN A 64 15.56 -26.63 -28.68
CA ASN A 64 16.42 -27.59 -27.99
C ASN A 64 15.97 -27.90 -26.56
N ALA A 65 14.97 -27.19 -26.03
CA ALA A 65 14.43 -27.37 -24.69
C ALA A 65 13.50 -28.60 -24.64
N THR A 66 13.72 -29.43 -23.63
CA THR A 66 12.88 -30.58 -23.29
C THR A 66 11.96 -30.31 -22.11
N SER A 67 12.38 -29.45 -21.18
CA SER A 67 11.53 -28.96 -20.08
C SER A 67 11.87 -27.51 -19.72
N TYR A 68 10.87 -26.81 -19.19
CA TYR A 68 10.95 -25.51 -18.55
C TYR A 68 10.18 -25.60 -17.24
N ASP A 69 10.92 -25.53 -16.14
CA ASP A 69 10.43 -25.74 -14.78
C ASP A 69 10.60 -24.44 -14.01
N LEU A 70 9.50 -23.85 -13.55
CA LEU A 70 9.50 -22.64 -12.75
C LEU A 70 9.61 -22.97 -11.26
N THR A 71 10.59 -22.38 -10.59
CA THR A 71 10.66 -22.30 -9.14
C THR A 71 10.04 -20.98 -8.68
N LEU A 72 9.07 -21.06 -7.77
CA LEU A 72 8.47 -19.91 -7.10
C LEU A 72 9.29 -19.58 -5.85
N ILE A 73 9.67 -18.31 -5.69
CA ILE A 73 10.45 -17.81 -4.57
C ILE A 73 9.66 -16.66 -3.92
N TYR A 74 9.43 -16.78 -2.61
CA TYR A 74 8.79 -15.76 -1.78
C TYR A 74 9.49 -15.71 -0.42
N ASN A 75 10.08 -14.56 -0.08
CA ASN A 75 10.96 -14.42 1.09
C ASN A 75 12.07 -15.50 1.08
N ASP A 76 12.16 -16.31 2.13
CA ASP A 76 13.12 -17.41 2.25
C ASP A 76 12.55 -18.79 1.82
N VAL A 77 11.35 -18.81 1.21
CA VAL A 77 10.67 -20.04 0.79
C VAL A 77 10.83 -20.22 -0.72
N GLU A 78 11.29 -21.41 -1.12
CA GLU A 78 11.38 -21.84 -2.51
C GLU A 78 10.46 -23.05 -2.75
N VAL A 79 9.66 -22.97 -3.81
CA VAL A 79 8.79 -24.06 -4.27
C VAL A 79 9.26 -24.49 -5.65
N ASP A 80 10.02 -25.59 -5.67
CA ASP A 80 10.54 -26.18 -6.90
C ASP A 80 9.44 -26.77 -7.76
N ASN A 81 9.60 -26.62 -9.09
CA ASN A 81 8.66 -27.14 -10.08
C ASN A 81 7.20 -26.69 -9.82
N PHE A 82 7.04 -25.44 -9.39
CA PHE A 82 5.72 -24.81 -9.26
C PHE A 82 4.92 -24.93 -10.55
N LEU A 83 5.58 -24.80 -11.71
CA LEU A 83 4.99 -25.00 -13.02
C LEU A 83 5.98 -25.67 -13.98
N THR A 84 5.54 -26.68 -14.71
CA THR A 84 6.37 -27.42 -15.68
C THR A 84 5.76 -27.40 -17.08
N VAL A 85 6.55 -27.00 -18.07
CA VAL A 85 6.21 -27.02 -19.50
C VAL A 85 7.18 -27.93 -20.25
N THR A 86 6.64 -28.87 -21.05
CA THR A 86 7.43 -29.88 -21.79
C THR A 86 7.23 -29.85 -23.30
N SER A 87 6.53 -28.82 -23.79
CA SER A 87 6.30 -28.63 -25.22
C SER A 87 6.38 -27.15 -25.54
N PHE A 88 6.85 -26.80 -26.74
CA PHE A 88 6.96 -25.41 -27.18
C PHE A 88 6.50 -25.29 -28.65
N PRO A 89 5.80 -24.20 -29.02
CA PRO A 89 5.26 -23.16 -28.15
C PRO A 89 4.16 -23.69 -27.22
N ASN A 90 3.97 -23.07 -26.05
CA ASN A 90 2.95 -23.48 -25.08
C ASN A 90 2.40 -22.27 -24.31
N SER A 91 1.15 -22.39 -23.85
CA SER A 91 0.48 -21.40 -23.03
C SER A 91 0.29 -21.97 -21.63
N PHE A 92 0.65 -21.17 -20.62
CA PHE A 92 0.40 -21.52 -19.24
C PHE A 92 -0.35 -20.39 -18.53
N THR A 93 -1.02 -20.76 -17.44
CA THR A 93 -1.70 -19.82 -16.54
C THR A 93 -1.20 -20.06 -15.13
N ILE A 94 -0.86 -18.98 -14.43
CA ILE A 94 -0.56 -18.97 -13.00
C ILE A 94 -1.72 -18.25 -12.31
N LEU A 95 -2.41 -18.93 -11.39
CA LEU A 95 -3.43 -18.32 -10.55
C LEU A 95 -2.82 -17.85 -9.23
N GLY A 96 -3.29 -16.71 -8.71
CA GLY A 96 -2.85 -16.24 -7.40
C GLY A 96 -3.18 -17.24 -6.28
N GLN A 97 -4.33 -17.92 -6.37
CA GLN A 97 -4.67 -19.01 -5.44
C GLN A 97 -3.63 -20.15 -5.46
N ASP A 98 -3.10 -20.52 -6.62
CA ASP A 98 -2.09 -21.59 -6.72
C ASP A 98 -0.79 -21.18 -6.01
N ILE A 99 -0.41 -19.90 -6.09
CA ILE A 99 0.74 -19.33 -5.38
C ILE A 99 0.53 -19.41 -3.86
N LEU A 100 -0.63 -18.95 -3.39
CA LEU A 100 -1.00 -18.99 -1.96
C LEU A 100 -0.97 -20.43 -1.42
N ASP A 101 -1.59 -21.36 -2.13
CA ASP A 101 -1.66 -22.77 -1.77
C ASP A 101 -0.26 -23.42 -1.75
N ALA A 102 0.59 -23.09 -2.73
CA ALA A 102 1.95 -23.61 -2.82
C ALA A 102 2.85 -23.14 -1.66
N LEU A 103 2.64 -21.91 -1.20
CA LEU A 103 3.38 -21.32 -0.07
C LEU A 103 2.76 -21.66 1.30
N GLY A 104 1.52 -22.15 1.32
CA GLY A 104 0.77 -22.42 2.54
C GLY A 104 0.41 -21.15 3.32
N ILE A 105 0.22 -20.04 2.61
CA ILE A 105 -0.15 -18.73 3.16
C ILE A 105 -1.55 -18.32 2.71
N SER A 106 -2.09 -17.30 3.34
CA SER A 106 -3.37 -16.67 2.99
C SER A 106 -3.16 -15.24 2.48
N SER A 107 -4.16 -14.65 1.83
CA SER A 107 -4.07 -13.25 1.35
C SER A 107 -3.82 -12.24 2.48
N SER A 108 -4.21 -12.56 3.73
CA SER A 108 -3.93 -11.71 4.89
C SER A 108 -2.46 -11.72 5.35
N ASP A 109 -1.64 -12.65 4.84
CA ASP A 109 -0.21 -12.74 5.16
C ASP A 109 0.65 -11.91 4.21
N LEU A 110 0.03 -11.26 3.22
CA LEU A 110 0.71 -10.45 2.21
C LEU A 110 0.83 -8.99 2.66
N ALA A 111 1.92 -8.34 2.26
CA ALA A 111 2.21 -6.93 2.42
C ALA A 111 2.26 -6.21 1.07
N ALA A 112 2.09 -4.88 1.07
CA ALA A 112 2.02 -4.08 -0.15
C ALA A 112 3.34 -4.03 -0.93
N ASP A 113 4.47 -4.28 -0.29
CA ASP A 113 5.82 -4.31 -0.88
C ASP A 113 6.29 -5.74 -1.24
N ASP A 114 5.45 -6.74 -1.04
CA ASP A 114 5.78 -8.12 -1.38
C ASP A 114 5.94 -8.33 -2.89
N SER A 115 6.79 -9.31 -3.22
CA SER A 115 6.93 -9.79 -4.58
C SER A 115 7.16 -11.29 -4.64
N PHE A 116 6.56 -11.92 -5.65
CA PHE A 116 6.78 -13.32 -5.98
C PHE A 116 7.75 -13.39 -7.15
N ARG A 117 8.86 -14.07 -6.99
CA ARG A 117 9.85 -14.25 -8.05
C ARG A 117 9.75 -15.64 -8.64
N PHE A 118 9.83 -15.74 -9.95
CA PHE A 118 9.82 -16.98 -10.70
C PHE A 118 11.15 -17.13 -11.42
N VAL A 119 11.85 -18.22 -11.14
CA VAL A 119 13.13 -18.55 -11.77
C VAL A 119 12.98 -19.86 -12.53
N ALA A 120 13.30 -19.85 -13.81
CA ALA A 120 13.20 -21.02 -14.66
C ALA A 120 14.45 -21.90 -14.57
N THR A 121 14.26 -23.22 -14.55
CA THR A 121 15.27 -24.21 -14.89
C THR A 121 14.89 -24.84 -16.22
N VAL A 122 15.79 -24.76 -17.20
CA VAL A 122 15.56 -25.26 -18.57
C VAL A 122 16.42 -26.48 -18.81
N THR A 123 15.78 -27.63 -19.01
CA THR A 123 16.47 -28.86 -19.41
C THR A 123 16.46 -28.96 -20.93
N THR A 124 17.62 -29.24 -21.51
CA THR A 124 17.82 -29.41 -22.96
C THR A 124 18.47 -30.76 -23.22
N THR A 125 18.65 -31.13 -24.49
CA THR A 125 19.45 -32.31 -24.83
C THR A 125 20.93 -32.20 -24.44
N ASN A 126 21.41 -30.99 -24.20
CA ASN A 126 22.83 -30.69 -23.99
C ASN A 126 23.18 -30.40 -22.53
N GLY A 127 22.19 -30.14 -21.68
CA GLY A 127 22.41 -29.80 -20.27
C GLY A 127 21.20 -29.19 -19.59
N ILE A 128 21.38 -28.84 -18.32
CA ILE A 128 20.39 -28.15 -17.48
C ILE A 128 20.91 -26.73 -17.24
N PHE A 129 20.06 -25.73 -17.47
CA PHE A 129 20.40 -24.32 -17.36
C PHE A 129 19.49 -23.63 -16.34
N ILE A 130 20.07 -22.98 -15.34
CA ILE A 130 19.32 -22.18 -14.36
C ILE A 130 19.22 -20.75 -14.87
N GLY A 131 18.00 -20.22 -14.92
CA GLY A 131 17.59 -18.90 -15.42
C GLY A 131 18.07 -17.71 -14.60
N LEU A 132 19.23 -17.82 -13.95
CA LEU A 132 19.92 -16.74 -13.25
C LEU A 132 21.23 -16.42 -13.98
N PRO A 133 21.72 -15.18 -13.86
CA PRO A 133 23.05 -14.86 -14.36
C PRO A 133 24.11 -15.71 -13.63
N VAL A 134 25.13 -16.14 -14.37
CA VAL A 134 26.36 -16.64 -13.76
C VAL A 134 26.96 -15.56 -12.87
N ASP A 135 27.31 -15.90 -11.64
CA ASP A 135 28.03 -15.03 -10.71
C ASP A 135 29.37 -15.68 -10.35
N PHE A 136 30.46 -14.92 -10.33
CA PHE A 136 31.77 -15.46 -9.98
C PHE A 136 32.16 -14.94 -8.61
N ASN A 137 32.29 -15.83 -7.62
CA ASN A 137 32.73 -15.47 -6.29
C ASN A 137 34.27 -15.44 -6.25
N PRO A 138 34.90 -14.26 -6.12
CA PRO A 138 36.35 -14.14 -6.13
C PRO A 138 37.01 -14.64 -4.84
N ASP A 139 36.25 -14.76 -3.75
CA ASP A 139 36.76 -15.20 -2.44
C ASP A 139 36.85 -16.73 -2.38
N THR A 140 35.92 -17.44 -3.03
CA THR A 140 35.92 -18.91 -3.13
C THR A 140 36.54 -19.43 -4.43
N ASN A 141 36.70 -18.57 -5.45
CA ASN A 141 37.01 -18.95 -6.84
C ASN A 141 36.01 -19.95 -7.43
N GLU A 142 34.75 -19.90 -6.98
CA GLU A 142 33.67 -20.76 -7.46
C GLU A 142 32.69 -19.94 -8.29
N GLN A 143 32.08 -20.60 -9.28
CA GLN A 143 30.95 -20.04 -10.02
C GLN A 143 29.68 -20.32 -9.22
N GLU A 144 29.00 -19.25 -8.82
CA GLU A 144 27.76 -19.23 -8.07
C GLU A 144 26.63 -18.66 -8.98
N GLY A 145 25.40 -18.61 -8.49
CA GLY A 145 24.26 -18.10 -9.27
C GLY A 145 23.71 -19.12 -10.27
N GLY A 146 23.39 -18.67 -11.49
CA GLY A 146 22.79 -19.51 -12.53
C GLY A 146 23.73 -19.92 -13.66
N SER A 147 23.16 -20.27 -14.80
CA SER A 147 23.88 -20.84 -15.96
C SER A 147 23.79 -19.98 -17.21
N ILE A 148 23.22 -18.77 -17.11
CA ILE A 148 22.94 -17.91 -18.26
C ILE A 148 23.88 -16.70 -18.24
N ALA A 149 24.42 -16.35 -19.40
CA ALA A 149 25.28 -15.17 -19.51
C ALA A 149 24.46 -13.87 -19.30
N PRO A 150 24.99 -12.86 -18.56
CA PRO A 150 24.23 -11.64 -18.22
C PRO A 150 23.71 -10.82 -19.41
N ASN A 151 24.40 -10.89 -20.55
CA ASN A 151 24.00 -10.27 -21.82
C ASN A 151 22.65 -10.80 -22.34
N VAL A 152 22.30 -12.05 -22.05
CA VAL A 152 21.03 -12.66 -22.49
C VAL A 152 19.84 -11.93 -21.84
N PHE A 153 19.93 -11.61 -20.54
CA PHE A 153 18.86 -10.90 -19.81
C PHE A 153 18.64 -9.46 -20.29
N SER A 154 19.70 -8.78 -20.74
CA SER A 154 19.62 -7.39 -21.21
C SER A 154 19.24 -7.26 -22.69
N SER A 155 19.22 -8.37 -23.43
CA SER A 155 19.01 -8.37 -24.88
C SER A 155 17.54 -8.41 -25.31
N SER A 156 16.62 -8.82 -24.41
CA SER A 156 15.21 -9.05 -24.76
C SER A 156 14.25 -8.70 -23.61
N PRO A 157 13.25 -7.82 -23.83
CA PRO A 157 12.19 -7.56 -22.84
C PRO A 157 11.20 -8.74 -22.71
N LYS A 158 11.41 -9.82 -23.48
CA LYS A 158 10.57 -11.04 -23.47
C LYS A 158 11.19 -12.18 -22.69
N ASN A 159 12.18 -11.90 -21.85
CA ASN A 159 12.85 -12.92 -21.06
C ASN A 159 11.84 -13.66 -20.15
N ALA A 160 11.76 -15.00 -20.27
CA ALA A 160 10.91 -15.85 -19.44
C ALA A 160 11.72 -16.67 -18.41
N LEU A 161 12.99 -16.33 -18.17
CA LEU A 161 13.89 -17.08 -17.29
C LEU A 161 13.89 -16.57 -15.83
N ASP A 162 13.68 -15.28 -15.63
CA ASP A 162 13.58 -14.64 -14.32
C ASP A 162 12.60 -13.46 -14.41
N PHE A 163 11.47 -13.57 -13.72
CA PHE A 163 10.45 -12.52 -13.68
C PHE A 163 9.77 -12.46 -12.32
N ARG A 164 9.03 -11.38 -12.07
CA ARG A 164 8.40 -11.12 -10.77
C ARG A 164 6.97 -10.64 -10.92
N PHE A 165 6.14 -11.05 -9.98
CA PHE A 165 4.87 -10.40 -9.69
C PHE A 165 5.07 -9.50 -8.48
N THR A 166 4.75 -8.23 -8.62
CA THR A 166 4.73 -7.26 -7.52
C THR A 166 3.31 -7.03 -7.07
N LEU A 167 3.11 -6.79 -5.78
CA LEU A 167 1.81 -6.44 -5.24
C LEU A 167 1.66 -4.92 -5.09
N PHE A 168 0.43 -4.47 -4.94
CA PHE A 168 0.12 -3.14 -4.44
C PHE A 168 -1.16 -3.17 -3.62
N PHE A 169 -1.27 -2.21 -2.71
CA PHE A 169 -2.53 -1.90 -2.04
C PHE A 169 -3.23 -0.79 -2.83
N PRO A 170 -4.43 -1.01 -3.37
CA PRO A 170 -5.14 0.03 -4.09
C PRO A 170 -5.50 1.18 -3.13
N PRO A 171 -5.56 2.43 -3.61
CA PRO A 171 -6.01 3.52 -2.78
C PRO A 171 -7.44 3.26 -2.29
N PRO A 172 -7.77 3.65 -1.05
CA PRO A 172 -9.10 3.44 -0.51
C PRO A 172 -10.14 4.20 -1.34
N LYS A 173 -11.20 3.52 -1.76
CA LYS A 173 -12.33 4.16 -2.44
C LYS A 173 -13.34 4.64 -1.41
N LYS A 174 -13.58 5.95 -1.35
CA LYS A 174 -14.59 6.55 -0.45
C LYS A 174 -15.95 5.86 -0.63
N LEU A 175 -16.57 5.48 0.48
CA LEU A 175 -17.97 5.07 0.56
C LEU A 175 -18.82 6.23 1.08
N ARG A 176 -18.40 6.81 2.21
CA ARG A 176 -18.95 8.02 2.85
C ARG A 176 -17.85 8.66 3.69
N GLY A 177 -17.96 9.96 3.97
CA GLY A 177 -16.94 10.66 4.75
C GLY A 177 -17.18 12.16 4.79
N THR A 178 -16.27 12.89 5.42
CA THR A 178 -16.20 14.35 5.43
C THR A 178 -14.73 14.77 5.39
N SER A 179 -14.46 15.80 4.60
CA SER A 179 -13.20 16.54 4.59
C SER A 179 -13.43 17.94 5.16
N PHE A 180 -14.55 18.11 5.87
CA PHE A 180 -15.02 19.36 6.45
C PHE A 180 -15.26 20.49 5.43
N GLU A 181 -15.53 20.20 4.16
CA GLU A 181 -15.72 21.20 3.09
C GLU A 181 -17.15 21.77 3.00
N GLU A 182 -18.15 21.08 3.54
CA GLU A 182 -19.53 21.58 3.63
C GLU A 182 -19.83 22.45 4.87
N PRO A 183 -19.31 22.13 6.07
CA PRO A 183 -19.43 23.01 7.22
C PRO A 183 -18.85 24.41 6.95
N PHE A 184 -19.35 25.41 7.68
CA PHE A 184 -18.85 26.77 7.55
C PHE A 184 -17.55 26.95 8.35
N ALA A 185 -16.47 27.31 7.65
CA ALA A 185 -15.30 27.94 8.25
C ALA A 185 -15.56 29.45 8.41
N ALA A 186 -15.09 30.03 9.52
CA ALA A 186 -15.15 31.48 9.73
C ALA A 186 -14.46 32.23 8.58
N ALA A 187 -15.02 33.38 8.18
CA ALA A 187 -14.48 34.17 7.07
C ALA A 187 -13.11 34.78 7.39
N ASP A 188 -12.85 35.05 8.67
CA ASP A 188 -11.52 35.36 9.20
C ASP A 188 -10.96 34.08 9.85
N PRO A 189 -9.88 33.50 9.28
CA PRO A 189 -9.27 32.28 9.82
C PRO A 189 -8.64 32.43 11.20
N SER A 190 -8.61 33.63 11.80
CA SER A 190 -8.18 33.87 13.18
C SER A 190 -9.35 34.04 14.17
N GLU A 191 -10.60 33.88 13.74
CA GLU A 191 -11.74 33.97 14.66
C GLU A 191 -11.88 32.71 15.50
N ASP A 192 -11.82 32.83 16.82
CA ASP A 192 -12.06 31.75 17.76
C ASP A 192 -13.53 31.29 17.76
N TYR A 193 -13.76 30.05 18.17
CA TYR A 193 -15.07 29.62 18.63
C TYR A 193 -15.30 30.13 20.05
N ILE A 194 -16.30 30.99 20.24
CA ILE A 194 -16.62 31.59 21.54
C ILE A 194 -17.71 30.79 22.22
N ARG A 195 -17.42 30.25 23.40
CA ARG A 195 -18.39 29.48 24.18
C ARG A 195 -19.54 30.37 24.66
N THR A 196 -20.78 29.90 24.46
CA THR A 196 -21.99 30.62 24.93
C THR A 196 -22.38 30.27 26.36
N ALA A 197 -21.95 29.10 26.84
CA ALA A 197 -22.11 28.66 28.22
C ALA A 197 -20.89 29.07 29.06
N ASP A 198 -20.96 28.91 30.38
CA ASP A 198 -19.79 29.07 31.24
C ASP A 198 -18.71 28.04 30.86
N ASN A 199 -17.44 28.40 31.08
CA ASN A 199 -16.25 27.68 30.62
C ASN A 199 -16.21 26.19 31.01
N ASP A 200 -16.79 25.80 32.14
CA ASP A 200 -16.67 24.41 32.64
C ASP A 200 -17.93 23.58 32.37
N VAL A 201 -18.89 24.10 31.60
CA VAL A 201 -20.20 23.43 31.38
C VAL A 201 -20.08 22.29 30.39
N GLU A 202 -20.13 21.05 30.89
CA GLU A 202 -20.11 19.84 30.07
C GLU A 202 -21.29 19.74 29.09
N GLY A 203 -21.05 19.16 27.92
CA GLY A 203 -22.06 18.84 26.93
C GLY A 203 -21.68 19.22 25.50
N GLU A 204 -22.68 19.16 24.62
CA GLU A 204 -22.56 19.47 23.19
C GLU A 204 -22.23 20.94 22.95
N LEU A 205 -21.26 21.18 22.06
CA LEU A 205 -20.92 22.50 21.53
C LEU A 205 -21.81 22.81 20.33
N LEU A 206 -22.32 24.05 20.25
CA LEU A 206 -23.30 24.46 19.25
C LEU A 206 -22.71 25.51 18.31
N ASN A 207 -23.03 25.42 17.02
CA ASN A 207 -22.59 26.43 16.06
C ASN A 207 -23.11 27.83 16.42
N ASN A 208 -22.18 28.79 16.48
CA ASN A 208 -22.51 30.19 16.65
C ASN A 208 -22.62 30.91 15.31
N PRO A 209 -23.55 31.87 15.14
CA PRO A 209 -23.65 32.63 13.91
C PRO A 209 -22.35 33.36 13.56
N GLY A 210 -21.78 33.05 12.40
CA GLY A 210 -20.59 33.70 11.85
C GLY A 210 -19.26 33.15 12.36
N GLN A 211 -19.25 32.17 13.27
CA GLN A 211 -18.03 31.52 13.78
C GLN A 211 -17.82 30.16 13.14
N ARG A 212 -16.63 29.58 13.37
CA ARG A 212 -16.26 28.23 12.97
C ARG A 212 -17.31 27.21 13.42
N HIS A 213 -17.70 26.31 12.53
CA HIS A 213 -18.61 25.23 12.89
C HIS A 213 -17.91 24.20 13.78
N VAL A 214 -18.54 23.87 14.90
CA VAL A 214 -18.16 22.79 15.83
C VAL A 214 -19.09 21.57 15.70
N MET A 215 -20.13 21.70 14.89
CA MET A 215 -21.01 20.60 14.50
C MET A 215 -21.48 20.76 13.06
N HIS A 216 -21.85 19.66 12.43
CA HIS A 216 -22.42 19.66 11.10
C HIS A 216 -23.54 18.62 10.99
N THR A 217 -24.61 18.99 10.30
CA THR A 217 -25.67 18.06 9.90
C THR A 217 -25.56 17.84 8.41
N ALA A 218 -25.38 16.58 8.00
CA ALA A 218 -25.25 16.19 6.60
C ALA A 218 -26.38 16.80 5.75
N VAL A 219 -26.01 17.40 4.61
CA VAL A 219 -26.96 18.01 3.68
C VAL A 219 -27.55 16.96 2.71
N GLY A 220 -26.98 15.75 2.69
CA GLY A 220 -27.45 14.64 1.88
C GLY A 220 -26.87 13.28 2.26
N THR A 221 -27.05 12.31 1.36
CA THR A 221 -26.61 10.91 1.55
C THR A 221 -25.80 10.37 0.37
N GLY A 222 -25.48 11.22 -0.60
CA GLY A 222 -24.62 10.90 -1.73
C GLY A 222 -23.19 10.62 -1.31
N LEU A 223 -22.40 10.16 -2.28
CA LEU A 223 -20.98 9.88 -2.09
C LEU A 223 -20.18 11.17 -1.78
N ASP A 224 -20.55 12.25 -2.45
CA ASP A 224 -19.90 13.55 -2.32
C ASP A 224 -20.50 14.39 -1.18
N ASP A 225 -21.71 14.05 -0.70
CA ASP A 225 -22.32 14.73 0.44
C ASP A 225 -21.59 14.34 1.74
N GLU A 226 -21.15 15.35 2.49
CA GLU A 226 -20.43 15.14 3.74
C GLU A 226 -21.33 14.61 4.86
N ILE A 227 -20.77 13.72 5.68
CA ILE A 227 -21.45 13.21 6.88
C ILE A 227 -21.44 14.24 8.01
N GLY A 228 -22.44 14.15 8.90
CA GLY A 228 -22.48 15.00 10.08
C GLY A 228 -21.45 14.63 11.13
N PHE A 229 -21.22 15.58 12.04
CA PHE A 229 -20.44 15.38 13.25
C PHE A 229 -20.92 16.33 14.34
N ARG A 230 -20.58 16.03 15.58
CA ARG A 230 -20.83 16.88 16.75
C ARG A 230 -19.63 16.86 17.68
N SER A 231 -19.40 17.99 18.32
CA SER A 231 -18.37 18.16 19.34
C SER A 231 -18.99 18.25 20.73
N GLU A 232 -18.36 17.61 21.70
CA GLU A 232 -18.76 17.62 23.11
C GLU A 232 -17.55 17.97 23.99
N PHE A 233 -17.79 18.68 25.08
CA PHE A 233 -16.79 18.98 26.10
C PHE A 233 -17.13 18.27 27.42
N PHE A 234 -16.11 17.74 28.09
CA PHE A 234 -16.19 17.17 29.43
C PHE A 234 -15.09 17.78 30.30
N SER A 235 -15.41 18.21 31.52
CA SER A 235 -14.44 18.85 32.40
C SER A 235 -13.63 17.77 33.13
N ASN A 236 -12.31 17.94 33.17
CA ASN A 236 -11.42 17.13 34.02
C ASN A 236 -11.15 17.79 35.39
N GLY A 237 -11.78 18.94 35.66
CA GLY A 237 -11.62 19.71 36.88
C GLY A 237 -10.50 20.76 36.86
N ASN A 238 -9.77 20.89 35.75
CA ASN A 238 -8.76 21.94 35.55
C ASN A 238 -9.32 23.25 35.00
N GLY A 239 -10.61 23.26 34.65
CA GLY A 239 -11.30 24.41 34.08
C GLY A 239 -12.00 23.99 32.79
N GLY A 240 -11.90 24.86 31.80
CA GLY A 240 -12.43 24.75 30.47
C GLY A 240 -12.25 26.09 29.74
N PHE A 241 -12.50 26.08 28.45
CA PHE A 241 -12.22 27.23 27.60
C PHE A 241 -13.36 28.26 27.50
N SER A 242 -13.02 29.53 27.23
CA SER A 242 -14.00 30.56 26.84
C SER A 242 -14.03 30.84 25.34
N ASN A 243 -12.88 30.83 24.69
CA ASN A 243 -12.73 31.11 23.27
C ASN A 243 -11.40 30.54 22.79
N GLU A 244 -11.44 29.59 21.86
CA GLU A 244 -10.24 28.93 21.34
C GLU A 244 -10.43 28.57 19.87
N GLU A 245 -9.36 28.18 19.18
CA GLU A 245 -9.42 27.76 17.79
C GLU A 245 -9.98 26.34 17.61
N ILE A 246 -11.24 26.17 18.02
CA ILE A 246 -11.98 24.91 17.93
C ILE A 246 -12.99 24.99 16.79
N GLY A 247 -12.97 24.01 15.89
CA GLY A 247 -13.95 23.89 14.81
C GLY A 247 -13.35 23.96 13.42
N VAL A 248 -14.23 24.07 12.42
CA VAL A 248 -13.83 24.08 11.02
C VAL A 248 -13.11 25.38 10.65
N THR A 249 -11.95 25.24 10.01
CA THR A 249 -11.01 26.34 9.74
C THR A 249 -10.35 26.21 8.37
N GLN A 250 -9.90 27.34 7.84
CA GLN A 250 -9.09 27.45 6.62
C GLN A 250 -7.63 27.83 6.93
N LYS A 251 -7.23 27.77 8.21
CA LYS A 251 -5.90 28.17 8.68
C LYS A 251 -4.86 27.14 8.24
N THR A 252 -3.94 27.56 7.36
CA THR A 252 -2.91 26.65 6.79
C THR A 252 -1.50 26.93 7.30
N GLU A 253 -1.32 27.77 8.32
CA GLU A 253 0.03 28.19 8.73
C GLU A 253 0.87 27.05 9.31
N ASP A 254 0.25 26.10 10.00
CA ASP A 254 0.94 24.92 10.53
C ASP A 254 0.94 23.74 9.55
N VAL A 255 -0.18 23.51 8.85
CA VAL A 255 -0.35 22.33 7.97
C VAL A 255 0.20 22.52 6.55
N GLY A 256 0.43 23.76 6.12
CA GLY A 256 0.80 24.11 4.73
C GLY A 256 -0.32 23.92 3.69
N GLY A 257 -1.22 22.97 3.93
CA GLY A 257 -2.46 22.72 3.19
C GLY A 257 -3.21 21.50 3.78
N TYR A 258 -4.51 21.45 3.54
CA TYR A 258 -5.36 20.30 3.85
C TYR A 258 -5.19 19.19 2.80
N ILE A 259 -5.52 17.96 3.18
CA ILE A 259 -5.37 16.79 2.30
C ILE A 259 -6.42 16.81 1.20
N ASP A 260 -7.65 17.19 1.54
CA ASP A 260 -8.73 17.41 0.61
C ASP A 260 -9.26 18.85 0.77
N GLY A 261 -9.68 19.44 -0.34
CA GLY A 261 -10.24 20.79 -0.35
C GLY A 261 -9.33 21.91 0.19
N ILE A 262 -9.92 22.80 0.98
CA ILE A 262 -9.27 24.04 1.48
C ILE A 262 -9.47 24.27 2.98
N GLN A 263 -10.21 23.41 3.67
CA GLN A 263 -10.50 23.51 5.10
C GLN A 263 -10.39 22.15 5.79
N GLY A 264 -10.39 22.20 7.12
CA GLY A 264 -10.37 21.02 7.97
C GLY A 264 -10.91 21.37 9.34
N PHE A 265 -10.77 20.48 10.31
CA PHE A 265 -11.14 20.73 11.71
C PHE A 265 -9.90 21.02 12.54
N GLN A 266 -9.92 22.07 13.37
CA GLN A 266 -8.85 22.42 14.31
C GLN A 266 -9.33 22.29 15.75
N LEU A 267 -8.41 21.92 16.63
CA LEU A 267 -8.58 21.84 18.07
C LEU A 267 -7.37 22.46 18.77
N GLU A 268 -7.62 23.31 19.75
CA GLU A 268 -6.63 24.01 20.58
C GLU A 268 -7.17 24.19 22.00
N ASP A 269 -6.28 24.13 23.00
CA ASP A 269 -6.46 24.59 24.39
C ASP A 269 -7.84 24.34 25.02
N VAL A 270 -8.22 23.07 25.16
CA VAL A 270 -9.58 22.72 25.60
C VAL A 270 -9.75 22.88 27.11
N ASP A 271 -8.66 22.76 27.88
CA ASP A 271 -8.65 22.68 29.35
C ASP A 271 -9.60 21.57 29.87
N GLY A 272 -9.68 20.45 29.14
CA GLY A 272 -10.59 19.35 29.40
C GLY A 272 -10.59 18.33 28.26
N LEU A 273 -11.56 17.40 28.31
CA LEU A 273 -11.73 16.40 27.27
C LEU A 273 -12.68 16.93 26.19
N PHE A 274 -12.14 17.06 24.99
CA PHE A 274 -12.90 17.27 23.77
C PHE A 274 -13.22 15.95 23.10
N ARG A 275 -14.48 15.77 22.69
CA ARG A 275 -14.92 14.64 21.88
C ARG A 275 -15.52 15.10 20.57
N LEU A 276 -14.99 14.63 19.45
CA LEU A 276 -15.63 14.75 18.13
C LEU A 276 -16.23 13.40 17.76
N THR A 277 -17.56 13.35 17.59
CA THR A 277 -18.26 12.14 17.13
C THR A 277 -18.87 12.37 15.76
N PHE A 278 -18.50 11.54 14.81
CA PHE A 278 -19.10 11.56 13.47
C PHE A 278 -20.40 10.76 13.42
N ASP A 279 -21.26 11.06 12.46
CA ASP A 279 -22.48 10.30 12.21
C ASP A 279 -22.17 8.85 11.81
N THR A 280 -23.05 7.94 12.22
CA THR A 280 -22.92 6.52 11.88
C THR A 280 -23.08 6.29 10.39
N VAL A 281 -22.09 5.67 9.77
CA VAL A 281 -22.13 5.22 8.38
C VAL A 281 -22.59 3.77 8.33
N ASN A 282 -23.76 3.53 7.73
CA ASN A 282 -24.27 2.18 7.50
C ASN A 282 -23.62 1.57 6.25
N VAL A 283 -23.26 0.29 6.35
CA VAL A 283 -22.63 -0.50 5.29
C VAL A 283 -23.49 -1.73 5.00
N ASP A 284 -23.69 -2.03 3.71
CA ASP A 284 -24.27 -3.30 3.30
C ASP A 284 -23.15 -4.32 3.03
N PRO A 285 -22.93 -5.29 3.93
CA PRO A 285 -21.84 -6.26 3.82
C PRO A 285 -22.02 -7.24 2.66
N VAL A 286 -23.20 -7.31 2.04
CA VAL A 286 -23.39 -8.12 0.81
C VAL A 286 -22.75 -7.42 -0.37
N THR A 287 -22.87 -6.09 -0.44
CA THR A 287 -22.29 -5.28 -1.52
C THR A 287 -20.85 -4.88 -1.27
N ASN A 288 -20.49 -4.66 0.00
CA ASN A 288 -19.16 -4.25 0.44
C ASN A 288 -18.71 -5.20 1.56
N PRO A 289 -18.27 -6.43 1.23
CA PRO A 289 -17.92 -7.45 2.23
C PRO A 289 -16.72 -7.08 3.08
N GLN A 290 -15.87 -6.19 2.56
CA GLN A 290 -14.65 -5.73 3.18
C GLN A 290 -14.63 -4.20 3.12
N THR A 291 -14.52 -3.54 4.28
CA THR A 291 -14.55 -2.07 4.41
C THR A 291 -13.61 -1.59 5.50
N GLY A 292 -13.25 -0.32 5.51
CA GLY A 292 -12.44 0.28 6.57
C GLY A 292 -12.95 1.66 6.95
N VAL A 293 -12.42 2.22 8.03
CA VAL A 293 -12.62 3.61 8.44
C VAL A 293 -11.28 4.24 8.81
N GLN A 294 -11.08 5.48 8.38
CA GLN A 294 -9.89 6.24 8.69
C GLN A 294 -10.21 7.72 8.91
N ILE A 295 -9.23 8.42 9.47
CA ILE A 295 -9.15 9.88 9.42
C ILE A 295 -7.68 10.30 9.36
N GLN A 296 -7.41 11.44 8.73
CA GLN A 296 -6.10 12.05 8.77
C GLN A 296 -6.00 13.08 9.88
N TYR A 297 -4.84 13.13 10.50
CA TYR A 297 -4.54 14.07 11.58
C TYR A 297 -3.16 14.68 11.39
N PHE A 298 -2.98 15.89 11.89
CA PHE A 298 -1.72 16.60 11.94
C PHE A 298 -1.56 17.20 13.33
N LEU A 299 -0.42 16.93 13.95
CA LEU A 299 -0.03 17.55 15.22
C LEU A 299 0.98 18.66 14.93
N ARG A 300 0.71 19.87 15.41
CA ARG A 300 1.68 20.96 15.33
C ARG A 300 2.99 20.57 16.02
N SER A 301 4.12 20.97 15.42
CA SER A 301 5.42 20.77 16.05
C SER A 301 5.61 21.71 17.24
N THR A 302 5.55 21.15 18.44
CA THR A 302 5.58 21.86 19.72
C THR A 302 6.19 20.94 20.79
N SER A 303 5.99 21.24 22.07
CA SER A 303 6.40 20.36 23.17
C SER A 303 5.17 19.84 23.90
N TRP A 304 4.59 18.75 23.39
CA TRP A 304 3.43 18.10 24.01
C TRP A 304 3.76 17.60 25.41
N GLU A 305 2.88 17.89 26.34
CA GLU A 305 2.97 17.67 27.77
C GLU A 305 2.53 16.25 28.15
N ASP A 306 3.01 15.71 29.28
CA ASP A 306 2.76 14.30 29.65
C ASP A 306 1.27 13.97 29.83
N ASP A 307 0.45 14.98 30.17
CA ASP A 307 -1.00 14.84 30.37
C ASP A 307 -1.81 15.02 29.07
N ASP A 308 -1.18 15.43 27.97
CA ASP A 308 -1.84 15.54 26.67
C ASP A 308 -2.16 14.16 26.10
N THR A 309 -3.36 14.04 25.52
CA THR A 309 -3.79 12.79 24.89
C THR A 309 -4.51 13.03 23.58
N LEU A 310 -4.31 12.10 22.63
CA LEU A 310 -5.12 11.96 21.44
C LEU A 310 -5.49 10.49 21.27
N ARG A 311 -6.79 10.23 21.26
CA ARG A 311 -7.35 8.91 21.04
C ARG A 311 -8.36 8.93 19.90
N ILE A 312 -8.13 8.10 18.89
CA ILE A 312 -9.01 7.92 17.75
C ILE A 312 -9.47 6.47 17.73
N TYR A 313 -10.77 6.26 17.80
CA TYR A 313 -11.36 4.93 17.85
C TYR A 313 -12.67 4.88 17.08
N ALA A 314 -13.08 3.68 16.66
CA ALA A 314 -14.37 3.49 16.02
C ALA A 314 -15.22 2.47 16.77
N MET A 315 -16.51 2.76 16.87
CA MET A 315 -17.52 1.76 17.20
C MET A 315 -17.94 1.06 15.91
N ILE A 316 -17.80 -0.26 15.88
CA ILE A 316 -18.17 -1.10 14.74
C ILE A 316 -19.31 -2.04 15.10
N GLU A 317 -20.17 -2.30 14.13
CA GLU A 317 -21.28 -3.24 14.27
C GLU A 317 -21.18 -4.37 13.24
N ARG A 318 -21.61 -5.56 13.64
CA ARG A 318 -21.72 -6.74 12.78
C ARG A 318 -23.11 -7.35 12.94
N ALA A 319 -23.63 -7.98 11.89
CA ALA A 319 -24.95 -8.59 11.91
C ALA A 319 -25.07 -9.63 13.05
N GLY A 320 -25.94 -9.35 14.02
CA GLY A 320 -26.21 -10.25 15.15
C GLY A 320 -25.12 -10.29 16.24
N ALA A 321 -24.14 -9.39 16.20
CA ALA A 321 -23.12 -9.24 17.24
C ALA A 321 -23.39 -8.01 18.11
N ALA A 322 -22.67 -7.90 19.24
CA ALA A 322 -22.62 -6.67 20.01
C ALA A 322 -21.73 -5.64 19.30
N THR A 323 -21.96 -4.36 19.56
CA THR A 323 -21.07 -3.28 19.11
C THR A 323 -19.69 -3.47 19.74
N GLU A 324 -18.65 -3.37 18.92
CA GLU A 324 -17.24 -3.49 19.32
C GLU A 324 -16.56 -2.14 19.19
N THR A 325 -15.54 -1.89 20.02
CA THR A 325 -14.67 -0.72 19.88
C THR A 325 -13.33 -1.18 19.31
N ILE A 326 -12.91 -0.55 18.22
CA ILE A 326 -11.57 -0.72 17.66
C ILE A 326 -10.76 0.55 17.90
N GLU A 327 -9.53 0.39 18.39
CA GLU A 327 -8.58 1.50 18.56
C GLU A 327 -7.83 1.70 17.25
N LEU A 328 -7.83 2.92 16.72
CA LEU A 328 -7.07 3.29 15.52
C LEU A 328 -5.78 4.03 15.91
N LEU A 329 -5.87 4.86 16.94
CA LEU A 329 -4.75 5.63 17.48
C LEU A 329 -4.97 5.88 18.98
N ASN A 330 -3.90 5.78 19.76
CA ASN A 330 -3.91 6.17 21.17
C ASN A 330 -2.51 6.66 21.54
N LEU A 331 -2.36 7.98 21.64
CA LEU A 331 -1.12 8.67 21.93
C LEU A 331 -1.27 9.51 23.20
N SER A 332 -0.17 9.66 23.92
CA SER A 332 -0.08 10.54 25.09
C SER A 332 1.32 11.12 25.24
N GLY A 333 1.42 12.38 25.65
CA GLY A 333 2.66 13.11 25.91
C GLY A 333 3.77 12.86 24.90
N SER A 334 4.88 12.23 25.33
CA SER A 334 6.00 11.92 24.43
C SER A 334 5.62 11.20 23.13
N GLY A 335 4.55 10.40 23.10
CA GLY A 335 4.07 9.74 21.88
C GLY A 335 3.49 10.70 20.83
N LEU A 336 2.97 11.86 21.24
CA LEU A 336 2.51 12.92 20.35
C LEU A 336 3.70 13.60 19.66
N ASN A 337 4.79 13.83 20.40
CA ASN A 337 6.03 14.40 19.88
C ASN A 337 6.69 13.53 18.79
N ASP A 338 6.45 12.21 18.77
CA ASP A 338 7.03 11.31 17.77
C ASP A 338 6.37 11.43 16.37
N VAL A 339 5.20 12.05 16.27
CA VAL A 339 4.39 12.06 15.04
C VAL A 339 4.05 13.46 14.51
N GLU A 340 4.65 14.51 15.08
CA GLU A 340 4.41 15.93 14.76
C GLU A 340 4.86 16.36 13.34
N GLY A 341 4.32 17.50 12.90
CA GLY A 341 4.78 18.25 11.73
C GLY A 341 4.45 17.64 10.37
N LEU A 342 3.69 16.54 10.34
CA LEU A 342 3.29 15.83 9.13
C LEU A 342 1.86 15.31 9.26
N TRP A 343 1.13 15.30 8.15
CA TRP A 343 -0.15 14.59 8.07
C TRP A 343 0.08 13.08 8.21
N ARG A 344 -0.70 12.47 9.10
CA ARG A 344 -0.71 11.04 9.39
C ARG A 344 -2.11 10.49 9.16
N VAL A 345 -2.23 9.16 9.10
CA VAL A 345 -3.53 8.49 9.02
C VAL A 345 -3.70 7.59 10.24
N ALA A 346 -4.86 7.69 10.88
CA ALA A 346 -5.35 6.71 11.83
C ALA A 346 -6.36 5.84 11.07
N ASP A 347 -6.06 4.55 10.94
CA ASP A 347 -6.76 3.67 10.00
C ASP A 347 -7.07 2.31 10.66
N SER A 348 -8.26 1.77 10.37
CA SER A 348 -8.66 0.46 10.87
C SER A 348 -8.09 -0.71 10.07
N GLY A 349 -7.52 -0.43 8.90
CA GLY A 349 -7.40 -1.40 7.82
C GLY A 349 -8.78 -1.89 7.36
N PHE A 350 -8.74 -2.92 6.52
CA PHE A 350 -9.95 -3.58 6.09
C PHE A 350 -10.47 -4.58 7.12
N LEU A 351 -11.77 -4.52 7.36
CA LEU A 351 -12.53 -5.40 8.22
C LEU A 351 -13.66 -6.05 7.43
N ASP A 352 -13.88 -7.33 7.67
CA ASP A 352 -14.93 -8.07 6.99
C ASP A 352 -16.29 -7.88 7.65
N ASN A 353 -17.38 -7.97 6.89
CA ASN A 353 -18.75 -8.12 7.40
C ASN A 353 -19.19 -7.03 8.39
N ILE A 354 -18.71 -5.80 8.23
CA ILE A 354 -19.17 -4.65 9.01
C ILE A 354 -20.51 -4.13 8.48
N THR A 355 -21.41 -3.79 9.38
CA THR A 355 -22.71 -3.18 9.06
C THR A 355 -22.79 -1.70 9.40
N ALA A 356 -21.93 -1.21 10.30
CA ALA A 356 -21.85 0.21 10.60
C ALA A 356 -20.51 0.60 11.22
N TYR A 357 -20.10 1.85 10.97
CA TYR A 357 -18.98 2.53 11.62
C TYR A 357 -19.45 3.83 12.26
N THR A 358 -18.95 4.13 13.46
CA THR A 358 -19.04 5.45 14.10
C THR A 358 -17.64 5.81 14.60
N LEU A 359 -16.96 6.75 13.94
CA LEU A 359 -15.64 7.23 14.37
C LEU A 359 -15.80 8.25 15.48
N ILE A 360 -14.92 8.19 16.47
CA ILE A 360 -14.86 9.09 17.62
C ILE A 360 -13.40 9.49 17.85
N ILE A 361 -13.20 10.77 18.15
CA ILE A 361 -11.93 11.35 18.55
C ILE A 361 -12.10 11.94 19.94
N ASP A 362 -11.21 11.57 20.84
CA ASP A 362 -11.06 12.12 22.17
C ASP A 362 -9.69 12.79 22.25
N ALA A 363 -9.64 14.03 22.73
CA ALA A 363 -8.40 14.74 22.94
C ALA A 363 -8.45 15.57 24.22
N GLU A 364 -7.36 15.54 24.98
CA GLU A 364 -7.10 16.42 26.12
C GLU A 364 -5.82 17.16 25.80
N ILE A 365 -5.92 18.48 25.64
CA ILE A 365 -4.82 19.41 25.35
C ILE A 365 -5.11 20.70 26.12
N ASP A 366 -4.10 21.31 26.74
CA ASP A 366 -4.27 22.43 27.68
C ASP A 366 -3.28 23.59 27.44
N SER A 367 -2.77 23.69 26.22
CA SER A 367 -1.88 24.76 25.79
C SER A 367 -2.34 25.41 24.49
N GLY A 368 -2.50 26.74 24.48
CA GLY A 368 -2.68 27.55 23.26
C GLY A 368 -1.46 27.63 22.33
N ASN A 369 -0.53 26.67 22.41
CA ASN A 369 0.46 26.43 21.36
C ASN A 369 0.31 25.03 20.75
N GLU A 370 -0.55 24.19 21.31
CA GLU A 370 -0.82 22.83 20.87
C GLU A 370 -2.08 22.82 20.02
N GLU A 371 -1.87 22.54 18.74
CA GLU A 371 -2.95 22.52 17.77
C GLU A 371 -2.98 21.16 17.08
N ILE A 372 -4.17 20.57 17.04
CA ILE A 372 -4.46 19.34 16.30
C ILE A 372 -5.38 19.67 15.16
N TYR A 373 -5.02 19.19 13.96
CA TYR A 373 -5.83 19.34 12.77
C TYR A 373 -6.32 17.96 12.30
N PHE A 374 -7.56 17.90 11.84
CA PHE A 374 -8.16 16.71 11.25
C PHE A 374 -8.71 17.00 9.87
N ASP A 375 -8.61 16.00 9.00
CA ASP A 375 -9.15 16.06 7.65
C ASP A 375 -9.45 14.63 7.14
N SER A 376 -10.23 14.53 6.07
CA SER A 376 -10.42 13.32 5.27
C SER A 376 -10.82 12.10 6.11
N MET A 377 -11.87 12.28 6.92
CA MET A 377 -12.54 11.16 7.57
C MET A 377 -13.32 10.39 6.51
N LEU A 378 -13.03 9.10 6.35
CA LEU A 378 -13.73 8.29 5.36
C LEU A 378 -13.95 6.86 5.84
N VAL A 379 -15.16 6.37 5.59
CA VAL A 379 -15.43 4.94 5.46
C VAL A 379 -15.18 4.57 4.01
N TYR A 380 -14.42 3.50 3.78
CA TYR A 380 -13.94 3.12 2.46
C TYR A 380 -14.13 1.65 2.14
N VAL A 381 -14.03 1.37 0.85
CA VAL A 381 -14.05 0.04 0.26
C VAL A 381 -12.78 -0.18 -0.57
N PRO A 382 -12.41 -1.45 -0.83
CA PRO A 382 -11.41 -1.79 -1.83
C PRO A 382 -11.70 -1.13 -3.19
N GLU A 383 -10.67 -0.62 -3.85
CA GLU A 383 -10.75 -0.41 -5.30
C GLU A 383 -10.58 -1.78 -5.99
N ASN A 384 -11.57 -2.17 -6.80
CA ASN A 384 -11.56 -3.44 -7.52
C ASN A 384 -10.63 -3.40 -8.73
#